data_AF-A0A254UGI8-F1
#
_entry.id   AF-A0A254UGI8-F1
#
_cell.length_a   1.000
_cell.length_b   1.000
_cell.length_c   1.000
_cell.angle_alpha   90.00
_cell.angle_beta   90.00
_cell.angle_gamma   90.00
#
_symmetry.space_group_name_H-M   'P 1'
#
loop_
_entity.id
_entity.type
_entity.pdbx_description
1 polymer ?
#
loop_
_entity_poly.entity_id
_entity_poly.type
_entity_poly.pdbx_seq_one_letter_code
_entity_poly.pdbx_strand_id
1 'polypeptide(L)'
;MPRIPGSGRLLRPPILRSARHPSRPFTQQSRRQVISPPLGRPQLPFLTSPAGSRPLPPLSLHLRQHFARLVSTESRDYYRRRISNGLKIGLSFYAILVLFQVMKLGVYQEDIEHKWPTPPEWSWKSRWCLRSAQALQHPEQIGKLMTNWPMVAGYLKDLLERLEDPEGEGKGIMEQEDGGFLVEGVGRMGYDVSAKSEPWRRGYFQALMGAAKAAESLEGWMTDRKQRISAPAEYVVGPSNPRPRPMPAGQKAPLEENCEAASSSPESFYMKILTTRGFDTRQKVEAALSYADWLDYKGLKSTSRDMYSWAMDIAAAGSSVDATKVVDLKTGVLKNDGKLLPSENIIRVSTALAVHHAKQGDLPNALSIFTSVLKARRSLPAASSDTALPYFPSRAPSGNDPFRALFNSLKTVLVPVKYPPPQPSGDEPPQRTPTSVCDEAGLMTYIGEIIYASSSKEGGLAWTRDAVDLAEATIFELGTSEELREPRDRCADCLRVGIGNWKTMVSQLIKQAEKDEQETIEKAKKAWYGGQKQIEAKTLERKRWEAERLILDDRTRRLRDFVDDDTALKGIAPNSSLFT
;
A
#
# COMPACT_ATOMS: atom_id res chain seq x y z
N MET A 1 -1.50 18.95 68.60
CA MET A 1 -0.94 18.41 69.87
C MET A 1 -2.12 18.14 70.81
N PRO A 2 -2.20 17.05 71.60
CA PRO A 2 -1.15 16.43 72.46
C PRO A 2 -0.93 14.92 72.20
N ARG A 3 0.28 14.36 72.38
CA ARG A 3 1.00 13.80 73.57
C ARG A 3 0.72 12.32 73.89
N ILE A 4 1.82 11.57 73.93
CA ILE A 4 2.03 10.22 74.47
C ILE A 4 2.02 10.27 76.02
N PRO A 5 1.63 9.17 76.70
CA PRO A 5 2.46 8.54 77.75
C PRO A 5 2.54 7.01 77.52
N GLY A 6 3.50 6.19 77.96
CA GLY A 6 4.47 6.21 79.07
C GLY A 6 4.41 4.83 79.77
N SER A 7 5.36 3.92 79.52
CA SER A 7 6.39 3.41 80.46
C SER A 7 5.98 2.25 81.40
N GLY A 8 6.80 1.19 81.43
CA GLY A 8 6.67 0.03 82.33
C GLY A 8 7.89 -0.92 82.28
N ARG A 9 9.03 -0.47 82.82
CA ARG A 9 10.18 -1.28 83.30
C ARG A 9 9.72 -2.17 84.49
N LEU A 10 10.32 -3.27 84.95
CA LEU A 10 11.61 -3.96 84.90
C LEU A 10 11.39 -5.33 85.61
N LEU A 11 12.22 -6.35 85.39
CA LEU A 11 12.83 -7.18 86.46
C LEU A 11 13.84 -8.19 85.86
N ARG A 12 15.09 -8.06 86.29
CA ARG A 12 16.24 -9.01 86.28
C ARG A 12 16.51 -9.33 87.78
N PRO A 13 17.39 -10.26 88.26
CA PRO A 13 18.43 -11.13 87.65
C PRO A 13 18.48 -12.56 88.34
N PRO A 14 19.59 -13.36 88.49
CA PRO A 14 21.00 -13.24 88.07
C PRO A 14 21.77 -14.49 87.52
N ILE A 15 22.75 -14.20 86.65
CA ILE A 15 24.18 -14.58 86.53
C ILE A 15 24.73 -15.87 87.20
N LEU A 16 25.45 -16.71 86.42
CA LEU A 16 26.87 -17.09 86.66
C LEU A 16 27.59 -17.78 85.45
N ARG A 17 28.92 -17.62 85.44
CA ARG A 17 29.95 -17.73 84.38
C ARG A 17 30.37 -19.15 83.96
N SER A 18 30.82 -19.33 82.71
CA SER A 18 32.02 -20.12 82.28
C SER A 18 32.23 -19.96 80.76
N ALA A 19 33.23 -19.20 80.26
CA ALA A 19 34.63 -19.54 79.93
C ALA A 19 34.88 -20.02 78.47
N ARG A 20 35.82 -19.32 77.80
CA ARG A 20 36.67 -19.62 76.60
C ARG A 20 36.31 -19.00 75.23
N HIS A 21 37.27 -18.20 74.75
CA HIS A 21 37.46 -17.42 73.50
C HIS A 21 38.19 -18.26 72.40
N PRO A 22 38.70 -17.70 71.24
CA PRO A 22 38.26 -16.66 70.28
C PRO A 22 38.48 -17.03 68.78
N SER A 23 38.09 -16.15 67.84
CA SER A 23 38.95 -15.46 66.82
C SER A 23 38.33 -15.26 65.41
N ARG A 24 38.46 -14.02 64.93
CA ARG A 24 38.08 -13.49 63.61
C ARG A 24 39.06 -13.95 62.51
N PRO A 25 38.62 -14.19 61.26
CA PRO A 25 39.53 -14.22 60.12
C PRO A 25 39.80 -12.79 59.58
N PHE A 26 41.09 -12.53 59.38
CA PHE A 26 41.70 -11.28 58.92
C PHE A 26 41.93 -11.41 57.41
N THR A 27 41.02 -10.89 56.58
CA THR A 27 41.27 -10.73 55.14
C THR A 27 41.56 -9.29 54.82
N GLN A 28 42.81 -8.97 54.52
CA GLN A 28 43.25 -8.00 53.51
C GLN A 28 44.74 -7.75 53.70
N GLN A 29 45.55 -8.06 52.70
CA GLN A 29 46.75 -7.26 52.42
C GLN A 29 47.12 -7.36 50.95
N SER A 30 47.14 -6.18 50.33
CA SER A 30 47.57 -5.88 48.99
C SER A 30 49.08 -6.02 48.84
N ARG A 31 49.50 -6.52 47.68
CA ARG A 31 50.89 -6.57 47.21
C ARG A 31 51.54 -5.18 47.23
N ARG A 32 52.68 -5.04 47.91
CA ARG A 32 53.88 -4.32 47.43
C ARG A 32 55.02 -4.39 48.44
N GLN A 33 56.20 -4.78 47.94
CA GLN A 33 57.55 -4.69 48.52
C GLN A 33 57.77 -5.60 49.75
N VAL A 34 58.82 -6.42 49.85
CA VAL A 34 60.25 -6.09 49.80
C VAL A 34 61.05 -7.34 49.39
N ILE A 35 61.97 -7.19 48.44
CA ILE A 35 63.05 -8.15 48.18
C ILE A 35 64.26 -7.66 48.97
N SER A 36 64.59 -8.32 50.07
CA SER A 36 65.94 -8.41 50.61
C SER A 36 66.06 -9.74 51.39
N PRO A 37 67.15 -10.52 51.21
CA PRO A 37 67.22 -11.88 51.74
C PRO A 37 67.95 -11.93 53.09
N PRO A 38 67.43 -12.63 54.11
CA PRO A 38 68.26 -13.04 55.23
C PRO A 38 68.95 -14.39 54.93
N LEU A 39 70.25 -14.38 55.22
CA LEU A 39 71.20 -15.48 55.17
C LEU A 39 70.76 -16.68 56.04
N GLY A 40 71.03 -17.89 55.54
CA GLY A 40 71.03 -19.10 56.38
C GLY A 40 69.89 -20.10 56.16
N ARG A 41 69.58 -20.47 54.91
CA ARG A 41 68.78 -21.69 54.63
C ARG A 41 69.61 -22.71 53.84
N PRO A 42 69.68 -23.98 54.28
CA PRO A 42 70.43 -25.03 53.59
C PRO A 42 69.90 -25.26 52.17
N GLN A 43 70.81 -25.22 51.19
CA GLN A 43 70.52 -25.51 49.80
C GLN A 43 70.31 -27.02 49.63
N LEU A 44 69.07 -27.42 49.33
CA LEU A 44 68.78 -28.77 48.82
C LEU A 44 69.12 -28.79 47.31
N PRO A 45 70.07 -29.64 46.86
CA PRO A 45 70.57 -29.64 45.49
C PRO A 45 69.63 -30.29 44.46
N PHE A 46 68.32 -30.32 44.72
CA PHE A 46 67.32 -30.93 43.81
C PHE A 46 66.45 -29.90 43.07
N LEU A 47 66.73 -28.60 43.21
CA LEU A 47 66.03 -27.54 42.48
C LEU A 47 66.95 -26.73 41.55
N THR A 48 68.14 -27.24 41.22
CA THR A 48 68.90 -26.76 40.06
C THR A 48 68.24 -27.29 38.80
N SER A 49 67.55 -26.40 38.08
CA SER A 49 67.19 -26.64 36.69
C SER A 49 68.50 -26.78 35.89
N PRO A 50 68.75 -27.89 35.18
CA PRO A 50 69.92 -27.97 34.33
C PRO A 50 69.72 -27.00 33.16
N ALA A 51 70.49 -25.91 33.16
CA ALA A 51 70.78 -25.15 31.96
C ALA A 51 71.62 -26.06 31.05
N GLY A 52 70.95 -26.81 30.17
CA GLY A 52 71.60 -27.77 29.28
C GLY A 52 70.64 -28.30 28.23
N SER A 53 70.68 -27.68 27.05
CA SER A 53 70.44 -28.28 25.73
C SER A 53 69.43 -29.44 25.66
N ARG A 54 68.14 -29.12 25.63
CA ARG A 54 67.11 -30.04 25.09
C ARG A 54 66.33 -29.33 23.98
N PRO A 55 66.05 -30.02 22.86
CA PRO A 55 65.27 -29.44 21.77
C PRO A 55 63.87 -29.08 22.27
N LEU A 56 63.43 -27.86 21.99
CA LEU A 56 62.09 -27.39 22.30
C LEU A 56 61.07 -28.35 21.68
N PRO A 57 60.18 -29.00 22.45
CA PRO A 57 59.07 -29.75 21.87
C PRO A 57 58.15 -28.79 21.12
N PRO A 58 57.39 -29.26 20.11
CA PRO A 58 56.53 -28.39 19.31
C PRO A 58 55.56 -27.62 20.22
N LEU A 59 55.28 -26.36 19.87
CA LEU A 59 54.50 -25.40 20.69
C LEU A 59 53.18 -25.99 21.21
N SER A 60 52.57 -26.94 20.48
CA SER A 60 51.38 -27.67 20.88
C SER A 60 51.57 -28.55 22.12
N LEU A 61 52.70 -29.28 22.24
CA LEU A 61 53.02 -30.12 23.39
C LEU A 61 53.41 -29.27 24.61
N HIS A 62 54.12 -28.17 24.40
CA HIS A 62 54.50 -27.25 25.46
C HIS A 62 53.28 -26.51 26.02
N LEU A 63 52.41 -25.95 25.17
CA LEU A 63 51.15 -25.33 25.60
C LEU A 63 50.26 -26.35 26.31
N ARG A 64 50.12 -27.57 25.80
CA ARG A 64 49.27 -28.62 26.40
C ARG A 64 49.77 -29.06 27.78
N GLN A 65 51.08 -29.13 27.99
CA GLN A 65 51.67 -29.44 29.32
C GLN A 65 51.52 -28.27 30.31
N HIS A 66 51.69 -27.02 29.85
CA HIS A 66 51.48 -25.85 30.71
C HIS A 66 50.00 -25.63 31.03
N PHE A 67 49.08 -25.80 30.08
CA PHE A 67 47.64 -25.77 30.34
C PHE A 67 47.20 -26.95 31.23
N ALA A 68 47.76 -28.15 31.07
CA ALA A 68 47.45 -29.28 31.94
C ALA A 68 47.96 -29.08 33.38
N ARG A 69 49.07 -28.35 33.58
CA ARG A 69 49.57 -27.97 34.93
C ARG A 69 48.80 -26.81 35.56
N LEU A 70 48.29 -25.88 34.75
CA LEU A 70 47.50 -24.74 35.22
C LEU A 70 46.03 -25.10 35.47
N VAL A 71 45.57 -26.25 34.98
CA VAL A 71 44.23 -26.78 35.23
C VAL A 71 44.32 -27.88 36.29
N SER A 72 44.26 -27.49 37.57
CA SER A 72 44.01 -28.45 38.66
C SER A 72 42.63 -29.10 38.48
N THR A 73 42.44 -30.32 38.99
CA THR A 73 41.13 -31.02 38.96
C THR A 73 40.01 -30.18 39.57
N GLU A 74 40.32 -29.36 40.58
CA GLU A 74 39.39 -28.40 41.20
C GLU A 74 39.02 -27.24 40.26
N SER A 75 39.97 -26.71 39.49
CA SER A 75 39.70 -25.66 38.50
C SER A 75 38.89 -26.18 37.30
N ARG A 76 39.06 -27.46 36.92
CA ARG A 76 38.32 -28.08 35.80
C ARG A 76 36.83 -28.15 36.09
N ASP A 77 36.43 -28.57 37.29
CA ASP A 77 35.02 -28.60 37.67
C ASP A 77 34.44 -27.19 37.83
N TYR A 78 35.25 -26.24 38.32
CA TYR A 78 34.89 -24.83 38.35
C TYR A 78 34.60 -24.25 36.95
N TYR A 79 35.52 -24.43 35.99
CA TYR A 79 35.32 -23.97 34.61
C TYR A 79 34.21 -24.73 33.90
N ARG A 80 34.08 -26.05 34.12
CA ARG A 80 32.97 -26.84 33.56
C ARG A 80 31.61 -26.35 34.05
N ARG A 81 31.47 -26.07 35.34
CA ARG A 81 30.25 -25.47 35.92
C ARG A 81 30.02 -24.05 35.38
N ARG A 82 31.06 -23.23 35.26
CA ARG A 82 30.94 -21.86 34.75
C ARG A 82 30.59 -21.80 33.27
N ILE A 83 31.17 -22.66 32.43
CA ILE A 83 30.83 -22.79 31.01
C ILE A 83 29.42 -23.36 30.86
N SER A 84 29.05 -24.40 31.64
CA SER A 84 27.69 -24.95 31.60
C SER A 84 26.64 -23.92 32.03
N ASN A 85 26.91 -23.14 33.08
CA ASN A 85 26.01 -22.07 33.52
C ASN A 85 25.99 -20.91 32.51
N GLY A 86 27.12 -20.55 31.91
CA GLY A 86 27.19 -19.56 30.84
C GLY A 86 26.41 -19.99 29.59
N LEU A 87 26.50 -21.26 29.21
CA LEU A 87 25.71 -21.84 28.11
C LEU A 87 24.22 -21.85 28.43
N LYS A 88 23.83 -22.22 29.65
CA LYS A 88 22.43 -22.17 30.10
C LYS A 88 21.86 -20.75 30.04
N ILE A 89 22.61 -19.77 30.54
CA ILE A 89 22.23 -18.36 30.50
C ILE A 89 22.18 -17.85 29.06
N GLY A 90 23.17 -18.21 28.24
CA GLY A 90 23.22 -17.86 26.82
C GLY A 90 22.04 -18.44 26.03
N LEU A 91 21.73 -19.72 26.23
CA LEU A 91 20.57 -20.38 25.63
C LEU A 91 19.25 -19.77 26.11
N SER A 92 19.11 -19.47 27.41
CA SER A 92 17.91 -18.80 27.92
C SER A 92 17.75 -17.39 27.34
N PHE A 93 18.84 -16.64 27.22
CA PHE A 93 18.81 -15.30 26.64
C PHE A 93 18.46 -15.36 25.15
N TYR A 94 19.04 -16.30 24.40
CA TYR A 94 18.69 -16.54 23.00
C TYR A 94 17.21 -16.95 22.85
N ALA A 95 16.71 -17.84 23.70
CA ALA A 95 15.30 -18.23 23.70
C ALA A 95 14.38 -17.02 23.97
N ILE A 96 14.74 -16.15 24.92
CA ILE A 96 14.00 -14.90 25.19
C ILE A 96 14.01 -13.99 23.96
N LEU A 97 15.14 -13.83 23.27
CA LEU A 97 15.22 -13.02 22.05
C LEU A 97 14.35 -13.61 20.92
N VAL A 98 14.36 -14.93 20.73
CA VAL A 98 13.50 -15.59 19.73
C VAL A 98 12.03 -15.39 20.07
N LEU A 99 11.63 -15.57 21.32
CA LEU A 99 10.25 -15.32 21.77
C LEU A 99 9.84 -13.86 21.57
N PHE A 100 10.75 -12.91 21.82
CA PHE A 100 10.50 -11.49 21.56
C PHE A 100 10.28 -11.22 20.06
N GLN A 101 11.05 -11.84 19.17
CA GLN A 101 10.84 -11.71 17.72
C GLN A 101 9.50 -12.31 17.27
N VAL A 102 9.12 -13.47 17.81
CA VAL A 102 7.82 -14.10 17.52
C VAL A 102 6.67 -13.21 18.00
N MET A 103 6.78 -12.64 19.21
CA MET A 103 5.78 -11.71 19.74
C MET A 103 5.67 -10.45 18.88
N LYS A 104 6.79 -9.85 18.49
CA LYS A 104 6.82 -8.69 17.59
C LYS A 104 6.15 -9.00 16.25
N LEU A 105 6.44 -10.17 15.67
CA LEU A 105 5.83 -10.61 14.42
C LEU A 105 4.32 -10.83 14.57
N GLY A 106 3.88 -11.43 15.69
CA GLY A 106 2.46 -11.62 15.99
C GLY A 106 1.70 -10.30 16.14
N VAL A 107 2.24 -9.33 16.88
CA VAL A 107 1.66 -7.98 17.03
C VAL A 107 1.59 -7.27 15.68
N TYR A 108 2.63 -7.39 14.86
CA TYR A 108 2.65 -6.81 13.52
C TYR A 108 1.56 -7.43 12.63
N GLN A 109 1.41 -8.76 12.67
CA GLN A 109 0.42 -9.46 11.87
C GLN A 109 -1.02 -9.13 12.29
N GLU A 110 -1.24 -8.88 13.58
CA GLU A 110 -2.52 -8.42 14.09
C GLU A 110 -2.81 -6.97 13.68
N ASP A 111 -1.84 -6.05 13.79
CA ASP A 111 -2.02 -4.66 13.32
C ASP A 111 -2.38 -4.61 11.83
N ILE A 112 -1.79 -5.50 11.04
CA ILE A 112 -2.14 -5.70 9.62
C ILE A 112 -3.55 -6.30 9.46
N GLU A 113 -3.97 -7.24 10.30
CA GLU A 113 -5.32 -7.82 10.24
C GLU A 113 -6.41 -6.79 10.55
N HIS A 114 -6.14 -5.84 11.44
CA HIS A 114 -7.06 -4.73 11.71
C HIS A 114 -7.17 -3.76 10.53
N LYS A 115 -6.09 -3.56 9.76
CA LYS A 115 -6.09 -2.72 8.54
C LYS A 115 -6.76 -3.43 7.36
N TRP A 116 -6.44 -4.70 7.20
CA TRP A 116 -6.86 -5.53 6.07
C TRP A 116 -7.46 -6.84 6.59
N PRO A 117 -8.76 -6.82 6.94
CA PRO A 117 -9.44 -7.98 7.50
C PRO A 117 -9.51 -9.11 6.46
N THR A 118 -9.24 -10.34 6.92
CA THR A 118 -9.30 -11.55 6.08
C THR A 118 -10.46 -12.47 6.46
N PRO A 119 -10.96 -13.31 5.53
CA PRO A 119 -12.05 -14.23 5.82
C PRO A 119 -11.68 -15.16 6.99
N PRO A 120 -12.53 -15.27 8.03
CA PRO A 120 -12.20 -16.03 9.24
C PRO A 120 -12.13 -17.54 9.01
N GLU A 121 -12.79 -18.04 7.96
CA GLU A 121 -12.83 -19.47 7.63
C GLU A 121 -11.55 -19.99 6.95
N TRP A 122 -10.67 -19.09 6.49
CA TRP A 122 -9.41 -19.46 5.85
C TRP A 122 -8.36 -19.89 6.87
N SER A 123 -7.45 -20.79 6.48
CA SER A 123 -6.31 -21.13 7.34
C SER A 123 -5.46 -19.91 7.64
N TRP A 124 -4.72 -19.99 8.73
CA TRP A 124 -3.78 -18.94 9.13
C TRP A 124 -2.79 -18.61 8.02
N LYS A 125 -2.30 -19.60 7.26
CA LYS A 125 -1.37 -19.38 6.15
C LYS A 125 -2.04 -18.65 4.98
N SER A 126 -3.32 -18.92 4.68
CA SER A 126 -4.05 -18.24 3.59
C SER A 126 -4.29 -16.78 3.94
N ARG A 127 -4.74 -16.55 5.17
CA ARG A 127 -4.90 -15.21 5.71
C ARG A 127 -3.57 -14.45 5.75
N TRP A 128 -2.48 -15.10 6.13
CA TRP A 128 -1.14 -14.52 6.12
C TRP A 128 -0.71 -14.05 4.72
N CYS A 129 -0.92 -14.89 3.70
CA CYS A 129 -0.57 -14.55 2.31
C CYS A 129 -1.37 -13.34 1.81
N LEU A 130 -2.70 -13.32 1.99
CA LEU A 130 -3.54 -12.21 1.52
C LEU A 130 -3.15 -10.90 2.21
N ARG A 131 -2.99 -10.92 3.54
CA ARG A 131 -2.57 -9.76 4.33
C ARG A 131 -1.21 -9.24 3.92
N SER A 132 -0.24 -10.14 3.76
CA SER A 132 1.12 -9.76 3.34
C SER A 132 1.13 -9.17 1.92
N ALA A 133 0.30 -9.70 1.02
CA ALA A 133 0.14 -9.17 -0.33
C ALA A 133 -0.50 -7.77 -0.32
N GLN A 134 -1.62 -7.58 0.37
CA GLN A 134 -2.30 -6.29 0.50
C GLN A 134 -1.42 -5.24 1.17
N ALA A 135 -0.72 -5.64 2.23
CA ALA A 135 0.28 -4.84 2.90
C ALA A 135 1.35 -4.33 1.92
N LEU A 136 1.95 -5.22 1.12
CA LEU A 136 2.99 -4.84 0.15
C LEU A 136 2.46 -3.95 -0.98
N GLN A 137 1.19 -4.10 -1.38
CA GLN A 137 0.54 -3.24 -2.38
C GLN A 137 0.30 -1.80 -1.89
N HIS A 138 0.29 -1.58 -0.57
CA HIS A 138 0.15 -0.27 0.06
C HIS A 138 1.43 0.14 0.82
N PRO A 139 2.55 0.42 0.11
CA PRO A 139 3.85 0.62 0.74
C PRO A 139 3.88 1.82 1.70
N GLU A 140 3.12 2.89 1.41
CA GLU A 140 3.00 4.09 2.25
C GLU A 140 2.51 3.76 3.67
N GLN A 141 1.54 2.85 3.80
CA GLN A 141 0.95 2.47 5.09
C GLN A 141 1.90 1.62 5.95
N ILE A 142 3.02 1.18 5.38
CA ILE A 142 4.06 0.34 6.02
C ILE A 142 5.38 1.10 6.14
N GLY A 143 5.46 2.34 5.66
CA GLY A 143 6.70 3.11 5.62
C GLY A 143 7.70 2.61 4.59
N LYS A 144 7.24 1.97 3.52
CA LYS A 144 8.03 1.63 2.34
C LYS A 144 7.73 2.61 1.21
N LEU A 145 8.70 2.81 0.32
CA LEU A 145 8.54 3.72 -0.83
C LEU A 145 7.92 3.03 -2.05
N MET A 146 8.24 1.75 -2.28
CA MET A 146 7.83 1.02 -3.48
C MET A 146 7.29 -0.38 -3.15
N THR A 147 6.35 -0.81 -3.98
CA THR A 147 5.77 -2.17 -3.96
C THR A 147 6.75 -3.18 -4.53
N ASN A 148 6.98 -4.28 -3.80
CA ASN A 148 7.72 -5.42 -4.36
C ASN A 148 6.74 -6.38 -5.02
N TRP A 149 6.48 -6.14 -6.31
CA TRP A 149 5.54 -6.93 -7.10
C TRP A 149 5.87 -8.43 -7.18
N PRO A 150 7.15 -8.86 -7.31
CA PRO A 150 7.48 -10.28 -7.27
C PRO A 150 7.03 -10.99 -5.99
N MET A 151 7.20 -10.35 -4.82
CA MET A 151 6.72 -10.90 -3.55
C MET A 151 5.19 -10.95 -3.49
N VAL A 152 4.50 -9.91 -3.99
CA VAL A 152 3.04 -9.88 -4.05
C VAL A 152 2.52 -11.04 -4.91
N ALA A 153 3.06 -11.21 -6.11
CA ALA A 153 2.70 -12.31 -7.01
C ALA A 153 2.98 -13.68 -6.37
N GLY A 154 4.11 -13.84 -5.69
CA GLY A 154 4.43 -15.07 -4.96
C GLY A 154 3.41 -15.41 -3.86
N TYR A 155 3.07 -14.43 -2.99
CA TYR A 155 2.06 -14.65 -1.94
C TYR A 155 0.68 -14.97 -2.51
N LEU A 156 0.28 -14.30 -3.59
CA LEU A 156 -1.03 -14.51 -4.21
C LEU A 156 -1.10 -15.82 -4.99
N LYS A 157 -0.02 -16.23 -5.65
CA LYS A 157 0.09 -17.55 -6.28
C LYS A 157 -0.07 -18.67 -5.24
N ASP A 158 0.71 -18.62 -4.16
CA ASP A 158 0.63 -19.59 -3.06
C ASP A 158 -0.76 -19.59 -2.38
N LEU A 159 -1.46 -18.46 -2.41
CA LEU A 159 -2.83 -18.34 -1.89
C LEU A 159 -3.84 -18.99 -2.82
N LEU A 160 -3.82 -18.63 -4.12
CA LEU A 160 -4.74 -19.16 -5.12
C LEU A 160 -4.57 -20.67 -5.29
N GLU A 161 -3.34 -21.18 -5.32
CA GLU A 161 -3.07 -22.62 -5.38
C GLU A 161 -3.73 -23.39 -4.21
N ARG A 162 -3.83 -22.79 -3.03
CA ARG A 162 -4.47 -23.43 -1.86
C ARG A 162 -5.99 -23.24 -1.81
N LEU A 163 -6.48 -22.09 -2.28
CA LEU A 163 -7.91 -21.81 -2.35
C LEU A 163 -8.61 -22.62 -3.44
N GLU A 164 -7.87 -23.03 -4.47
CA GLU A 164 -8.37 -23.81 -5.61
C GLU A 164 -8.09 -25.30 -5.48
N ASP A 165 -7.34 -25.72 -4.46
CA ASP A 165 -7.09 -27.13 -4.16
C ASP A 165 -8.36 -27.80 -3.61
N PRO A 166 -8.96 -28.78 -4.33
CA PRO A 166 -10.19 -29.43 -3.91
C PRO A 166 -10.03 -30.23 -2.61
N GLU A 167 -8.82 -30.72 -2.31
CA GLU A 167 -8.51 -31.46 -1.09
C GLU A 167 -8.22 -30.53 0.11
N GLY A 168 -8.01 -29.24 -0.16
CA GLY A 168 -7.68 -28.21 0.82
C GLY A 168 -8.84 -27.25 1.09
N GLU A 169 -8.55 -25.95 0.98
CA GLU A 169 -9.54 -24.88 1.21
C GLU A 169 -10.52 -24.72 0.05
N GLY A 170 -10.22 -25.31 -1.11
CA GLY A 170 -11.07 -25.35 -2.30
C GLY A 170 -12.19 -26.38 -2.24
N LYS A 171 -12.34 -27.13 -1.15
CA LYS A 171 -13.43 -28.11 -1.00
C LYS A 171 -14.81 -27.50 -1.28
N GLY A 172 -15.52 -28.04 -2.26
CA GLY A 172 -16.86 -27.57 -2.66
C GLY A 172 -16.87 -26.51 -3.78
N ILE A 173 -15.72 -26.19 -4.35
CA ILE A 173 -15.63 -25.48 -5.62
C ILE A 173 -15.84 -26.49 -6.75
N MET A 174 -16.65 -26.15 -7.75
CA MET A 174 -16.88 -26.99 -8.93
C MET A 174 -16.28 -26.32 -10.16
N GLU A 175 -15.66 -27.10 -11.05
CA GLU A 175 -15.36 -26.63 -12.39
C GLU A 175 -16.68 -26.45 -13.16
N GLN A 176 -16.81 -25.39 -13.95
CA GLN A 176 -18.07 -25.06 -14.63
C GLN A 176 -18.43 -26.10 -15.72
N GLU A 177 -19.71 -26.52 -15.77
CA GLU A 177 -20.19 -27.62 -16.64
C GLU A 177 -20.16 -27.32 -18.15
N ASP A 178 -20.14 -26.04 -18.56
CA ASP A 178 -20.05 -25.61 -19.98
C ASP A 178 -18.64 -25.78 -20.60
N GLY A 179 -17.86 -26.73 -20.04
CA GLY A 179 -16.55 -27.10 -20.50
C GLY A 179 -15.47 -26.17 -19.95
N GLY A 180 -14.48 -26.78 -19.29
CA GLY A 180 -13.14 -26.22 -19.18
C GLY A 180 -12.53 -26.03 -20.57
N PHE A 181 -13.07 -25.09 -21.34
CA PHE A 181 -12.51 -24.64 -22.59
C PHE A 181 -11.23 -23.90 -22.19
N LEU A 182 -10.10 -24.62 -22.28
CA LEU A 182 -8.79 -24.00 -22.30
C LEU A 182 -8.77 -23.09 -23.53
N VAL A 183 -9.14 -21.83 -23.35
CA VAL A 183 -8.92 -20.83 -24.40
C VAL A 183 -7.42 -20.70 -24.53
N GLU A 184 -6.90 -21.09 -25.69
CA GLU A 184 -5.47 -21.08 -26.00
C GLU A 184 -4.90 -19.68 -25.74
N GLY A 185 -4.01 -19.55 -24.76
CA GLY A 185 -3.43 -18.28 -24.31
C GLY A 185 -4.02 -17.67 -23.02
N VAL A 186 -5.25 -18.02 -22.62
CA VAL A 186 -5.96 -17.43 -21.46
C VAL A 186 -5.95 -18.34 -20.23
N GLY A 187 -5.82 -19.65 -20.39
CA GLY A 187 -5.74 -20.62 -19.28
C GLY A 187 -7.10 -21.15 -18.82
N ARG A 188 -7.17 -21.73 -17.61
CA ARG A 188 -8.41 -22.33 -17.07
C ARG A 188 -9.46 -21.25 -16.76
N MET A 189 -10.68 -21.47 -17.24
CA MET A 189 -11.85 -20.64 -16.92
C MET A 189 -12.18 -20.66 -15.42
N GLY A 190 -13.03 -19.73 -14.99
CA GLY A 190 -13.48 -19.57 -13.60
C GLY A 190 -14.18 -20.80 -13.03
N TYR A 191 -14.28 -20.83 -11.71
CA TYR A 191 -14.97 -21.90 -10.99
C TYR A 191 -16.41 -21.50 -10.62
N ASP A 192 -17.24 -22.46 -10.25
CA ASP A 192 -18.47 -22.18 -9.51
C ASP A 192 -18.17 -22.15 -8.01
N VAL A 193 -18.21 -20.94 -7.44
CA VAL A 193 -17.96 -20.67 -6.01
C VAL A 193 -19.26 -20.33 -5.27
N SER A 194 -20.42 -20.51 -5.90
CA SER A 194 -21.73 -20.16 -5.30
C SER A 194 -22.04 -20.92 -4.00
N ALA A 195 -21.47 -22.11 -3.82
CA ALA A 195 -21.60 -22.91 -2.59
C ALA A 195 -20.76 -22.37 -1.41
N LYS A 196 -19.85 -21.43 -1.65
CA LYS A 196 -18.97 -20.84 -0.63
C LYS A 196 -19.64 -19.65 0.07
N SER A 197 -19.18 -19.37 1.29
CA SER A 197 -19.65 -18.22 2.06
C SER A 197 -19.32 -16.89 1.36
N GLU A 198 -20.05 -15.82 1.69
CA GLU A 198 -19.77 -14.48 1.16
C GLU A 198 -18.36 -13.96 1.51
N PRO A 199 -17.86 -14.12 2.76
CA PRO A 199 -16.50 -13.73 3.10
C PRO A 199 -15.46 -14.48 2.27
N TRP A 200 -15.66 -15.78 2.05
CA TRP A 200 -14.79 -16.61 1.23
C TRP A 200 -14.70 -16.06 -0.19
N ARG A 201 -15.86 -15.82 -0.82
CA ARG A 201 -15.97 -15.34 -2.20
C ARG A 201 -15.30 -13.98 -2.38
N ARG A 202 -15.49 -13.06 -1.42
CA ARG A 202 -14.81 -11.76 -1.44
C ARG A 202 -13.31 -11.84 -1.27
N GLY A 203 -12.83 -12.65 -0.34
CA GLY A 203 -11.40 -12.88 -0.19
C GLY A 203 -10.80 -13.45 -1.48
N TYR A 204 -11.50 -14.40 -2.12
CA TYR A 204 -11.08 -14.99 -3.38
C TYR A 204 -11.04 -13.97 -4.53
N PHE A 205 -12.08 -13.14 -4.66
CA PHE A 205 -12.10 -12.02 -5.60
C PHE A 205 -10.93 -11.05 -5.36
N GLN A 206 -10.66 -10.67 -4.10
CA GLN A 206 -9.52 -9.81 -3.75
C GLN A 206 -8.17 -10.43 -4.12
N ALA A 207 -8.02 -11.75 -3.92
CA ALA A 207 -6.81 -12.47 -4.30
C ALA A 207 -6.62 -12.48 -5.83
N LEU A 208 -7.68 -12.74 -6.60
CA LEU A 208 -7.63 -12.73 -8.07
C LEU A 208 -7.36 -11.33 -8.63
N MET A 209 -8.06 -10.29 -8.14
CA MET A 209 -7.81 -8.91 -8.54
C MET A 209 -6.39 -8.46 -8.19
N GLY A 210 -5.90 -8.84 -7.01
CA GLY A 210 -4.52 -8.58 -6.61
C GLY A 210 -3.51 -9.29 -7.50
N ALA A 211 -3.81 -10.51 -7.94
CA ALA A 211 -2.93 -11.31 -8.80
C ALA A 211 -2.90 -10.73 -10.21
N ALA A 212 -4.05 -10.27 -10.73
CA ALA A 212 -4.13 -9.55 -11.99
C ALA A 212 -3.25 -8.29 -11.97
N LYS A 213 -3.41 -7.41 -10.98
CA LYS A 213 -2.57 -6.20 -10.81
C LYS A 213 -1.08 -6.50 -10.67
N ALA A 214 -0.74 -7.56 -9.94
CA ALA A 214 0.64 -8.01 -9.82
C ALA A 214 1.19 -8.51 -11.16
N ALA A 215 0.38 -9.22 -11.95
CA ALA A 215 0.75 -9.67 -13.28
C ALA A 215 0.95 -8.52 -14.26
N GLU A 216 0.10 -7.48 -14.22
CA GLU A 216 0.27 -6.27 -15.04
C GLU A 216 1.61 -5.59 -14.76
N SER A 217 1.97 -5.52 -13.48
CA SER A 217 3.21 -4.87 -13.02
C SER A 217 4.46 -5.71 -13.28
N LEU A 218 4.31 -7.03 -13.44
CA LEU A 218 5.38 -7.98 -13.73
C LEU A 218 5.45 -8.39 -15.19
N GLU A 219 4.72 -7.70 -16.06
CA GLU A 219 4.73 -8.04 -17.47
C GLU A 219 6.11 -7.78 -18.08
N GLY A 220 6.63 -8.75 -18.82
CA GLY A 220 8.00 -8.73 -19.35
C GLY A 220 9.08 -8.99 -18.29
N TRP A 221 8.72 -9.32 -17.05
CA TRP A 221 9.67 -9.80 -16.05
C TRP A 221 9.89 -11.30 -16.16
N MET A 222 11.10 -11.71 -15.79
CA MET A 222 11.52 -13.10 -15.77
C MET A 222 11.95 -13.50 -14.36
N THR A 223 11.63 -14.73 -13.98
CA THR A 223 12.03 -15.33 -12.71
C THR A 223 12.99 -16.48 -12.96
N ASP A 224 14.19 -16.40 -12.39
CA ASP A 224 15.17 -17.48 -12.41
C ASP A 224 14.77 -18.56 -11.39
N ARG A 225 14.53 -19.79 -11.86
CA ARG A 225 14.15 -20.92 -10.99
C ARG A 225 15.25 -21.33 -10.00
N LYS A 226 16.52 -21.18 -10.37
CA LYS A 226 17.68 -21.57 -9.54
C LYS A 226 17.93 -20.53 -8.46
N GLN A 227 17.90 -19.25 -8.83
CA GLN A 227 18.21 -18.15 -7.91
C GLN A 227 16.98 -17.64 -7.14
N ARG A 228 15.76 -17.95 -7.59
CA ARG A 228 14.49 -17.42 -7.06
C ARG A 228 14.46 -15.88 -7.03
N ILE A 229 15.09 -15.27 -8.03
CA ILE A 229 15.13 -13.81 -8.22
C ILE A 229 14.29 -13.50 -9.45
N SER A 230 13.40 -12.52 -9.31
CA SER A 230 12.66 -11.95 -10.43
C SER A 230 13.31 -10.64 -10.85
N ALA A 231 13.60 -10.49 -12.13
CA ALA A 231 14.18 -9.29 -12.71
C ALA A 231 13.51 -8.95 -14.05
N PRO A 232 13.47 -7.66 -14.44
CA PRO A 232 13.07 -7.27 -15.78
C PRO A 232 13.92 -7.96 -16.85
N ALA A 233 13.33 -8.23 -18.02
CA ALA A 233 14.03 -8.88 -19.14
C ALA A 233 15.35 -8.19 -19.55
N GLU A 234 15.46 -6.87 -19.32
CA GLU A 234 16.66 -6.07 -19.62
C GLU A 234 17.92 -6.52 -18.88
N TYR A 235 17.77 -7.16 -17.72
CA TYR A 235 18.88 -7.63 -16.89
C TYR A 235 19.21 -9.11 -17.10
N VAL A 236 18.37 -9.84 -17.84
CA VAL A 236 18.55 -11.28 -18.08
C VAL A 236 19.55 -11.50 -19.19
N VAL A 237 20.55 -12.33 -18.92
CA VAL A 237 21.60 -12.68 -19.86
C VAL A 237 21.11 -13.85 -20.71
N GLY A 238 21.07 -13.66 -22.03
CA GLY A 238 20.76 -14.76 -22.94
C GLY A 238 20.82 -14.38 -24.41
N PRO A 239 20.53 -15.34 -25.32
CA PRO A 239 20.56 -15.10 -26.75
C PRO A 239 19.60 -13.99 -27.20
N SER A 240 18.47 -13.81 -26.51
CA SER A 240 17.49 -12.76 -26.81
C SER A 240 17.96 -11.38 -26.35
N ASN A 241 18.89 -11.32 -25.39
CA ASN A 241 19.48 -10.10 -24.86
C ASN A 241 21.01 -10.25 -24.71
N PRO A 242 21.78 -10.10 -25.81
CA PRO A 242 23.23 -10.31 -25.79
C PRO A 242 24.01 -9.22 -25.02
N ARG A 243 23.36 -8.09 -24.67
CA ARG A 243 23.95 -6.99 -23.90
C ARG A 243 23.02 -6.55 -22.77
N PRO A 244 22.92 -7.34 -21.69
CA PRO A 244 22.05 -7.03 -20.58
C PRO A 244 22.58 -5.83 -19.79
N ARG A 245 21.65 -5.10 -19.16
CA ARG A 245 22.00 -4.05 -18.19
C ARG A 245 22.64 -4.67 -16.95
N PRO A 246 23.64 -4.02 -16.35
CA PRO A 246 24.27 -4.54 -15.14
C PRO A 246 23.27 -4.55 -13.99
N MET A 247 23.19 -5.67 -13.27
CA MET A 247 22.35 -5.79 -12.07
C MET A 247 22.83 -4.83 -10.96
N PRO A 248 21.93 -4.38 -10.07
CA PRO A 248 22.30 -3.65 -8.86
C PRO A 248 23.35 -4.42 -8.04
N ALA A 249 24.20 -3.65 -7.33
CA ALA A 249 25.36 -4.20 -6.63
C ALA A 249 24.99 -5.36 -5.68
N GLY A 250 25.68 -6.49 -5.83
CA GLY A 250 25.56 -7.67 -4.96
C GLY A 250 24.64 -8.79 -5.48
N GLN A 251 23.96 -8.61 -6.62
CA GLN A 251 23.13 -9.65 -7.25
C GLN A 251 23.76 -10.21 -8.52
N LYS A 252 23.64 -11.52 -8.74
CA LYS A 252 24.08 -12.16 -9.99
C LYS A 252 23.01 -12.00 -11.05
N ALA A 253 23.42 -11.76 -12.29
CA ALA A 253 22.49 -11.67 -13.41
C ALA A 253 21.84 -13.05 -13.66
N PRO A 254 20.52 -13.13 -13.83
CA PRO A 254 19.84 -14.37 -14.16
C PRO A 254 20.14 -14.78 -15.61
N LEU A 255 20.16 -16.09 -15.85
CA LEU A 255 20.39 -16.67 -17.18
C LEU A 255 19.06 -17.02 -17.84
N GLU A 256 18.87 -16.64 -19.09
CA GLU A 256 17.62 -16.84 -19.85
C GLU A 256 17.21 -18.33 -19.89
N GLU A 257 18.15 -19.26 -20.02
CA GLU A 257 17.91 -20.72 -19.99
C GLU A 257 17.24 -21.23 -18.71
N ASN A 258 17.38 -20.51 -17.59
CA ASN A 258 16.83 -20.88 -16.29
C ASN A 258 15.63 -20.00 -15.90
N CYS A 259 15.25 -19.08 -16.78
CA CYS A 259 14.20 -18.11 -16.55
C CYS A 259 12.86 -18.61 -17.10
N GLU A 260 11.80 -18.28 -16.37
CA GLU A 260 10.42 -18.37 -16.82
C GLU A 260 9.73 -17.01 -16.66
N ALA A 261 8.57 -16.81 -17.28
CA ALA A 261 7.79 -15.61 -17.06
C ALA A 261 7.45 -15.47 -15.56
N ALA A 262 7.65 -14.28 -15.00
CA ALA A 262 7.48 -14.05 -13.56
C ALA A 262 6.04 -14.22 -13.07
N SER A 263 5.07 -14.07 -13.95
CA SER A 263 3.65 -14.27 -13.69
C SER A 263 2.93 -14.77 -14.95
N SER A 264 1.75 -15.36 -14.79
CA SER A 264 0.83 -15.64 -15.90
C SER A 264 0.27 -14.34 -16.47
N SER A 265 -0.27 -14.40 -17.70
CA SER A 265 -0.90 -13.23 -18.34
C SER A 265 -1.98 -12.61 -17.44
N PRO A 266 -2.06 -11.27 -17.30
CA PRO A 266 -3.12 -10.61 -16.53
C PRO A 266 -4.53 -11.03 -16.98
N GLU A 267 -4.71 -11.23 -18.28
CA GLU A 267 -5.95 -11.70 -18.90
C GLU A 267 -6.46 -13.00 -18.26
N SER A 268 -5.58 -13.93 -17.91
CA SER A 268 -5.96 -15.18 -17.27
C SER A 268 -6.71 -14.96 -15.95
N PHE A 269 -6.29 -13.97 -15.16
CA PHE A 269 -6.93 -13.65 -13.89
C PHE A 269 -8.25 -12.88 -14.09
N TYR A 270 -8.28 -11.91 -15.00
CA TYR A 270 -9.51 -11.16 -15.29
C TYR A 270 -10.60 -12.04 -15.88
N MET A 271 -10.27 -12.84 -16.89
CA MET A 271 -11.22 -13.76 -17.51
C MET A 271 -11.71 -14.81 -16.52
N LYS A 272 -10.85 -15.27 -15.61
CA LYS A 272 -11.27 -16.15 -14.50
C LYS A 272 -12.30 -15.49 -13.60
N ILE A 273 -12.15 -14.20 -13.27
CA ILE A 273 -13.15 -13.48 -12.47
C ILE A 273 -14.49 -13.36 -13.21
N LEU A 274 -14.45 -12.96 -14.49
CA LEU A 274 -15.66 -12.72 -15.28
C LEU A 274 -16.48 -14.00 -15.47
N THR A 275 -15.79 -15.12 -15.66
CA THR A 275 -16.39 -16.44 -15.91
C THR A 275 -16.78 -17.17 -14.63
N THR A 276 -16.17 -16.85 -13.48
CA THR A 276 -16.52 -17.44 -12.18
C THR A 276 -17.98 -17.17 -11.81
N ARG A 277 -18.70 -18.22 -11.39
CA ARG A 277 -20.07 -18.12 -10.91
C ARG A 277 -20.09 -17.92 -9.39
N GLY A 278 -20.90 -16.98 -8.93
CA GLY A 278 -21.01 -16.62 -7.51
C GLY A 278 -20.37 -15.28 -7.15
N PHE A 279 -19.73 -14.56 -8.07
CA PHE A 279 -19.36 -13.16 -7.84
C PHE A 279 -20.52 -12.20 -8.09
N ASP A 280 -20.54 -11.12 -7.33
CA ASP A 280 -21.55 -10.06 -7.44
C ASP A 280 -21.35 -9.22 -8.71
N THR A 281 -22.39 -8.54 -9.16
CA THR A 281 -22.34 -7.69 -10.37
C THR A 281 -21.23 -6.65 -10.27
N ARG A 282 -21.12 -5.95 -9.13
CA ARG A 282 -20.05 -4.97 -8.86
C ARG A 282 -18.64 -5.55 -9.07
N GLN A 283 -18.40 -6.77 -8.60
CA GLN A 283 -17.10 -7.44 -8.69
C GLN A 283 -16.75 -7.75 -10.14
N LYS A 284 -17.73 -8.26 -10.90
CA LYS A 284 -17.56 -8.53 -12.34
C LYS A 284 -17.34 -7.26 -13.15
N VAL A 285 -18.13 -6.21 -12.88
CA VAL A 285 -17.95 -4.90 -13.52
C VAL A 285 -16.57 -4.33 -13.20
N GLU A 286 -16.11 -4.41 -11.95
CA GLU A 286 -14.77 -3.94 -11.57
C GLU A 286 -13.65 -4.68 -12.31
N ALA A 287 -13.76 -6.01 -12.42
CA ALA A 287 -12.79 -6.80 -13.18
C ALA A 287 -12.82 -6.47 -14.68
N ALA A 288 -14.01 -6.32 -15.27
CA ALA A 288 -14.17 -5.97 -16.69
C ALA A 288 -13.57 -4.58 -17.00
N LEU A 289 -13.87 -3.58 -16.16
CA LEU A 289 -13.31 -2.23 -16.31
C LEU A 289 -11.79 -2.22 -16.15
N SER A 290 -11.26 -2.92 -15.14
CA SER A 290 -9.80 -3.00 -14.95
C SER A 290 -9.11 -3.68 -16.13
N TYR A 291 -9.72 -4.73 -16.68
CA TYR A 291 -9.21 -5.41 -17.86
C TYR A 291 -9.25 -4.51 -19.11
N ALA A 292 -10.34 -3.77 -19.30
CA ALA A 292 -10.47 -2.80 -20.40
C ALA A 292 -9.42 -1.68 -20.29
N ASP A 293 -9.17 -1.16 -19.09
CA ASP A 293 -8.15 -0.14 -18.82
C ASP A 293 -6.73 -0.67 -19.14
N TRP A 294 -6.44 -1.93 -18.80
CA TRP A 294 -5.17 -2.57 -19.16
C TRP A 294 -5.00 -2.74 -20.68
N LEU A 295 -6.06 -3.17 -21.38
CA LEU A 295 -6.04 -3.28 -22.85
C LEU A 295 -5.83 -1.91 -23.51
N ASP A 296 -6.43 -0.86 -22.96
CA ASP A 296 -6.21 0.52 -23.41
C ASP A 296 -4.77 0.97 -23.19
N TYR A 297 -4.18 0.66 -22.03
CA TYR A 297 -2.78 0.90 -21.75
C TYR A 297 -1.85 0.18 -22.75
N LYS A 298 -2.24 -1.03 -23.20
CA LYS A 298 -1.54 -1.77 -24.27
C LYS A 298 -1.73 -1.19 -25.66
N GLY A 299 -2.64 -0.24 -25.85
CA GLY A 299 -2.99 0.32 -27.15
C GLY A 299 -3.89 -0.60 -27.98
N LEU A 300 -4.49 -1.64 -27.39
CA LEU A 300 -5.43 -2.55 -28.05
C LEU A 300 -6.85 -1.96 -28.01
N LYS A 301 -7.04 -0.89 -28.79
CA LYS A 301 -8.24 -0.04 -28.74
C LYS A 301 -9.55 -0.78 -29.03
N SER A 302 -9.56 -1.68 -30.02
CA SER A 302 -10.77 -2.41 -30.41
C SER A 302 -11.20 -3.41 -29.34
N THR A 303 -10.26 -4.20 -28.81
CA THR A 303 -10.57 -5.18 -27.77
C THR A 303 -10.92 -4.50 -26.46
N SER A 304 -10.29 -3.37 -26.13
CA SER A 304 -10.70 -2.56 -24.97
C SER A 304 -12.14 -2.06 -25.10
N ARG A 305 -12.54 -1.56 -26.28
CA ARG A 305 -13.93 -1.17 -26.56
C ARG A 305 -14.92 -2.31 -26.38
N ASP A 306 -14.57 -3.50 -26.87
CA ASP A 306 -15.39 -4.70 -26.72
C ASP A 306 -15.52 -5.07 -25.23
N MET A 307 -14.46 -4.92 -24.44
CA MET A 307 -14.49 -5.15 -22.99
C MET A 307 -15.33 -4.10 -22.24
N TYR A 308 -15.29 -2.82 -22.61
CA TYR A 308 -16.20 -1.83 -22.03
C TYR A 308 -17.66 -2.10 -22.40
N SER A 309 -17.91 -2.58 -23.62
CA SER A 309 -19.25 -3.00 -24.05
C SER A 309 -19.73 -4.19 -23.23
N TRP A 310 -18.87 -5.18 -23.00
CA TRP A 310 -19.18 -6.31 -22.13
C TRP A 310 -19.40 -5.90 -20.67
N ALA A 311 -18.62 -4.93 -20.16
CA ALA A 311 -18.84 -4.35 -18.84
C ALA A 311 -20.22 -3.68 -18.74
N MET A 312 -20.69 -3.02 -19.81
CA MET A 312 -22.02 -2.44 -19.89
C MET A 312 -23.10 -3.51 -19.90
N ASP A 313 -22.91 -4.61 -20.64
CA ASP A 313 -23.84 -5.74 -20.66
C ASP A 313 -23.97 -6.39 -19.27
N ILE A 314 -22.86 -6.56 -18.55
CA ILE A 314 -22.85 -7.07 -17.17
C ILE A 314 -23.63 -6.12 -16.25
N ALA A 315 -23.38 -4.81 -16.34
CA ALA A 315 -24.08 -3.81 -15.54
C ALA A 315 -25.57 -3.73 -15.87
N ALA A 316 -25.94 -3.88 -17.14
CA ALA A 316 -27.31 -3.92 -17.62
C ALA A 316 -28.04 -5.18 -17.12
N ALA A 317 -27.38 -6.33 -17.14
CA ALA A 317 -27.94 -7.60 -16.67
C ALA A 317 -28.21 -7.62 -15.16
N GLY A 318 -27.41 -6.90 -14.37
CA GLY A 318 -27.62 -6.75 -12.92
C GLY A 318 -28.65 -5.70 -12.53
N SER A 319 -29.09 -4.84 -13.47
CA SER A 319 -29.98 -3.72 -13.14
C SER A 319 -31.37 -4.19 -12.71
N SER A 320 -31.91 -3.55 -11.68
CA SER A 320 -33.30 -3.76 -11.23
C SER A 320 -34.36 -3.26 -12.21
N VAL A 321 -33.97 -2.39 -13.14
CA VAL A 321 -34.82 -1.78 -14.16
C VAL A 321 -34.36 -2.23 -15.54
N ASP A 322 -35.28 -2.28 -16.50
CA ASP A 322 -34.95 -2.46 -17.92
C ASP A 322 -33.92 -1.43 -18.39
N ALA A 323 -32.66 -1.87 -18.51
CA ALA A 323 -31.50 -1.02 -18.79
C ALA A 323 -31.65 -0.26 -20.12
N THR A 324 -32.34 -0.82 -21.11
CA THR A 324 -32.53 -0.19 -22.43
C THR A 324 -33.33 1.11 -22.36
N LYS A 325 -34.12 1.29 -21.30
CA LYS A 325 -34.88 2.53 -21.04
C LYS A 325 -34.05 3.58 -20.34
N VAL A 326 -32.94 3.20 -19.71
CA VAL A 326 -32.13 4.09 -18.87
C VAL A 326 -30.80 4.45 -19.53
N VAL A 327 -30.23 3.56 -20.34
CA VAL A 327 -28.97 3.77 -21.06
C VAL A 327 -29.09 3.28 -22.49
N ASP A 328 -28.45 3.98 -23.42
CA ASP A 328 -28.15 3.42 -24.73
C ASP A 328 -26.91 2.53 -24.62
N LEU A 329 -27.10 1.21 -24.66
CA LEU A 329 -26.05 0.21 -24.45
C LEU A 329 -24.87 0.35 -25.42
N LYS A 330 -25.08 0.93 -26.61
CA LYS A 330 -24.01 1.09 -27.61
C LYS A 330 -23.13 2.30 -27.37
N THR A 331 -23.72 3.38 -26.87
CA THR A 331 -23.05 4.68 -26.70
C THR A 331 -22.71 4.99 -25.25
N GLY A 332 -23.34 4.29 -24.29
CA GLY A 332 -23.24 4.56 -22.87
C GLY A 332 -23.91 5.87 -22.43
N VAL A 333 -24.70 6.52 -23.30
CA VAL A 333 -25.40 7.76 -22.97
C VAL A 333 -26.64 7.45 -22.13
N LEU A 334 -26.79 8.14 -21.00
CA LEU A 334 -27.91 7.96 -20.09
C LEU A 334 -29.16 8.73 -20.55
N LYS A 335 -30.29 8.03 -20.61
CA LYS A 335 -31.62 8.57 -20.88
C LYS A 335 -32.19 9.19 -19.62
N ASN A 336 -31.98 10.49 -19.48
CA ASN A 336 -32.35 11.27 -18.31
C ASN A 336 -33.84 11.66 -18.33
N ASP A 337 -34.73 10.68 -18.27
CA ASP A 337 -36.19 10.86 -18.35
C ASP A 337 -36.85 11.18 -17.00
N GLY A 338 -36.08 11.20 -15.91
CA GLY A 338 -36.52 11.55 -14.55
C GLY A 338 -37.46 10.53 -13.87
N LYS A 339 -37.93 9.53 -14.60
CA LYS A 339 -38.83 8.47 -14.09
C LYS A 339 -38.09 7.22 -13.62
N LEU A 340 -36.99 6.87 -14.30
CA LEU A 340 -36.16 5.70 -14.01
C LEU A 340 -34.73 6.19 -13.77
N LEU A 341 -34.13 5.76 -12.66
CA LEU A 341 -32.78 6.16 -12.29
C LEU A 341 -31.77 5.06 -12.67
N PRO A 342 -30.58 5.42 -13.18
CA PRO A 342 -29.51 4.46 -13.46
C PRO A 342 -28.94 3.88 -12.18
N SER A 343 -28.53 2.61 -12.25
CA SER A 343 -27.78 1.95 -11.19
C SER A 343 -26.36 2.51 -11.07
N GLU A 344 -25.75 2.33 -9.90
CA GLU A 344 -24.36 2.75 -9.66
C GLU A 344 -23.38 2.10 -10.65
N ASN A 345 -23.59 0.81 -10.96
CA ASN A 345 -22.77 0.09 -11.94
C ASN A 345 -22.89 0.69 -13.35
N ILE A 346 -24.09 1.07 -13.79
CA ILE A 346 -24.30 1.73 -15.10
C ILE A 346 -23.61 3.10 -15.14
N ILE A 347 -23.74 3.90 -14.08
CA ILE A 347 -23.05 5.21 -13.97
C ILE A 347 -21.53 5.03 -14.03
N ARG A 348 -21.00 4.03 -13.31
CA ARG A 348 -19.56 3.74 -13.28
C ARG A 348 -19.03 3.32 -14.64
N VAL A 349 -19.70 2.39 -15.32
CA VAL A 349 -19.29 1.92 -16.65
C VAL A 349 -19.40 3.04 -17.68
N SER A 350 -20.50 3.81 -17.67
CA SER A 350 -20.67 4.95 -18.59
C SER A 350 -19.57 6.00 -18.41
N THR A 351 -19.19 6.28 -17.15
CA THR A 351 -18.08 7.20 -16.84
C THR A 351 -16.74 6.67 -17.38
N ALA A 352 -16.44 5.38 -17.20
CA ALA A 352 -15.22 4.78 -17.74
C ALA A 352 -15.20 4.77 -19.28
N LEU A 353 -16.33 4.46 -19.91
CA LEU A 353 -16.49 4.53 -21.37
C LEU A 353 -16.28 5.95 -21.90
N ALA A 354 -16.73 6.98 -21.19
CA ALA A 354 -16.47 8.37 -21.55
C ALA A 354 -14.97 8.71 -21.51
N VAL A 355 -14.25 8.23 -20.49
CA VAL A 355 -12.78 8.37 -20.40
C VAL A 355 -12.09 7.67 -21.58
N HIS A 356 -12.53 6.47 -21.95
CA HIS A 356 -12.03 5.74 -23.11
C HIS A 356 -12.20 6.54 -24.41
N HIS A 357 -13.40 7.05 -24.68
CA HIS A 357 -13.64 7.91 -25.85
C HIS A 357 -12.76 9.16 -25.84
N ALA A 358 -12.58 9.79 -24.69
CA ALA A 358 -11.75 10.98 -24.56
C ALA A 358 -10.26 10.68 -24.85
N LYS A 359 -9.73 9.57 -24.31
CA LYS A 359 -8.36 9.09 -24.60
C LYS A 359 -8.14 8.73 -26.06
N GLN A 360 -9.19 8.28 -26.75
CA GLN A 360 -9.13 7.99 -28.19
C GLN A 360 -9.24 9.23 -29.09
N GLY A 361 -9.55 10.39 -28.52
CA GLY A 361 -9.74 11.65 -29.26
C GLY A 361 -11.17 11.88 -29.74
N ASP A 362 -12.13 11.03 -29.37
CA ASP A 362 -13.55 11.18 -29.71
C ASP A 362 -14.26 12.06 -28.67
N LEU A 363 -13.90 13.35 -28.71
CA LEU A 363 -14.36 14.37 -27.78
C LEU A 363 -15.90 14.57 -27.77
N PRO A 364 -16.61 14.58 -28.91
CA PRO A 364 -18.06 14.78 -28.92
C PRO A 364 -18.82 13.66 -28.19
N ASN A 365 -18.45 12.40 -28.42
CA ASN A 365 -19.09 11.27 -27.75
C ASN A 365 -18.77 11.27 -26.25
N ALA A 366 -17.51 11.49 -25.87
CA ALA A 366 -17.12 11.62 -24.47
C ALA A 366 -17.91 12.72 -23.75
N LEU A 367 -18.04 13.91 -24.36
CA LEU A 367 -18.80 15.03 -23.79
C LEU A 367 -20.28 14.68 -23.60
N SER A 368 -20.90 14.00 -24.58
CA SER A 368 -22.30 13.59 -24.49
C SER A 368 -22.54 12.61 -23.33
N ILE A 369 -21.61 11.67 -23.11
CA ILE A 369 -21.70 10.71 -22.01
C ILE A 369 -21.49 11.42 -20.68
N PHE A 370 -20.41 12.19 -20.52
CA PHE A 370 -20.12 12.90 -19.26
C PHE A 370 -21.25 13.85 -18.85
N THR A 371 -21.81 14.60 -19.79
CA THR A 371 -22.95 15.49 -19.49
C THR A 371 -24.21 14.71 -19.11
N SER A 372 -24.47 13.56 -19.77
CA SER A 372 -25.58 12.67 -19.40
C SER A 372 -25.41 12.07 -17.99
N VAL A 373 -24.19 11.68 -17.61
CA VAL A 373 -23.84 11.18 -16.28
C VAL A 373 -23.98 12.26 -15.22
N LEU A 374 -23.47 13.47 -15.48
CA LEU A 374 -23.60 14.62 -14.58
C LEU A 374 -25.07 14.96 -14.33
N LYS A 375 -25.90 14.97 -15.38
CA LYS A 375 -27.35 15.20 -15.25
C LYS A 375 -28.02 14.08 -14.43
N ALA A 376 -27.66 12.82 -14.67
CA ALA A 376 -28.19 11.69 -13.91
C ALA A 376 -27.86 11.82 -12.42
N ARG A 377 -26.59 12.07 -12.07
CA ARG A 377 -26.15 12.27 -10.69
C ARG A 377 -26.86 13.42 -10.00
N ARG A 378 -27.07 14.54 -10.71
CA ARG A 378 -27.78 15.69 -10.16
C ARG A 378 -29.27 15.43 -9.90
N SER A 379 -29.87 14.47 -10.62
CA SER A 379 -31.27 14.07 -10.45
C SER A 379 -31.50 13.02 -9.35
N LEU A 380 -30.44 12.52 -8.72
CA LEU A 380 -30.55 11.52 -7.65
C LEU A 380 -31.18 12.12 -6.39
N PRO A 381 -31.96 11.32 -5.63
CA PRO A 381 -32.51 11.76 -4.35
C PRO A 381 -31.40 12.01 -3.34
N ALA A 382 -31.59 13.03 -2.49
CA ALA A 382 -30.70 13.29 -1.37
C ALA A 382 -30.68 12.09 -0.40
N ALA A 383 -29.50 11.72 0.09
CA ALA A 383 -29.38 10.68 1.09
C ALA A 383 -30.20 11.03 2.34
N SER A 384 -31.04 10.11 2.80
CA SER A 384 -31.72 10.24 4.10
C SER A 384 -30.69 10.18 5.22
N SER A 385 -30.86 10.99 6.27
CA SER A 385 -29.96 11.06 7.44
C SER A 385 -29.77 9.72 8.18
N ASP A 386 -30.59 8.71 7.88
CA ASP A 386 -30.52 7.35 8.43
C ASP A 386 -29.60 6.39 7.65
N THR A 387 -29.07 6.80 6.49
CA THR A 387 -28.12 5.98 5.73
C THR A 387 -26.73 6.18 6.32
N ALA A 388 -26.43 5.38 7.35
CA ALA A 388 -25.10 5.29 7.94
C ALA A 388 -24.05 5.15 6.83
N LEU A 389 -23.14 6.12 6.76
CA LEU A 389 -21.94 6.00 5.93
C LEU A 389 -21.27 4.66 6.24
N PRO A 390 -20.73 3.93 5.23
CA PRO A 390 -19.99 2.72 5.50
C PRO A 390 -18.85 3.06 6.47
N TYR A 391 -18.98 2.57 7.70
CA TYR A 391 -18.02 2.75 8.77
C TYR A 391 -16.75 2.00 8.41
N PHE A 392 -15.76 2.73 7.88
CA PHE A 392 -14.38 2.29 7.96
C PHE A 392 -13.84 2.74 9.31
N PRO A 393 -13.37 1.84 10.18
CA PRO A 393 -12.75 2.24 11.43
C PRO A 393 -11.50 3.07 11.15
N SER A 394 -11.62 4.40 11.16
CA SER A 394 -10.48 5.31 11.14
C SER A 394 -9.79 5.28 12.49
N ARG A 395 -8.47 5.08 12.46
CA ARG A 395 -7.65 4.94 13.67
C ARG A 395 -7.43 6.30 14.31
N ALA A 396 -7.60 6.33 15.63
CA ALA A 396 -7.18 7.45 16.47
C ALA A 396 -5.70 7.82 16.24
N PRO A 397 -5.36 9.12 16.24
CA PRO A 397 -4.01 9.60 15.94
C PRO A 397 -2.97 8.92 16.85
N SER A 398 -1.87 8.46 16.24
CA SER A 398 -0.72 7.96 16.98
C SER A 398 -0.02 9.13 17.67
N GLY A 399 -0.37 9.39 18.93
CA GLY A 399 0.43 10.26 19.77
C GLY A 399 1.85 9.70 19.92
N ASN A 400 2.85 10.59 19.93
CA ASN A 400 4.29 10.28 20.01
C ASN A 400 4.75 9.57 21.32
N ASP A 401 3.83 9.02 22.11
CA ASP A 401 4.14 8.30 23.34
C ASP A 401 4.42 6.81 23.08
N PRO A 402 5.66 6.33 23.23
CA PRO A 402 6.02 4.94 22.94
C PRO A 402 5.30 3.93 23.84
N PHE A 403 4.99 4.31 25.08
CA PHE A 403 4.22 3.48 26.01
C PHE A 403 2.74 3.37 25.62
N ARG A 404 2.15 4.45 25.10
CA ARG A 404 0.78 4.47 24.62
C ARG A 404 0.64 3.69 23.32
N ALA A 405 1.64 3.77 22.44
CA ALA A 405 1.72 2.94 21.24
C ALA A 405 1.78 1.44 21.59
N LEU A 406 2.62 1.05 22.55
CA LEU A 406 2.74 -0.35 22.96
C LEU A 406 1.46 -0.86 23.65
N PHE A 407 0.81 -0.05 24.48
CA PHE A 407 -0.47 -0.39 25.11
C PHE A 407 -1.61 -0.51 24.08
N ASN A 408 -1.67 0.41 23.11
CA ASN A 408 -2.64 0.35 22.02
C ASN A 408 -2.42 -0.89 21.14
N SER A 409 -1.17 -1.25 20.82
CA SER A 409 -0.83 -2.47 20.09
C SER A 409 -1.14 -3.75 20.88
N LEU A 410 -1.08 -3.71 22.21
CA LEU A 410 -1.53 -4.84 23.03
C LEU A 410 -3.06 -4.95 23.07
N LYS A 411 -3.76 -3.80 23.07
CA LYS A 411 -5.22 -3.73 23.04
C LYS A 411 -5.79 -4.25 21.72
N THR A 412 -5.13 -3.97 20.59
CA THR A 412 -5.55 -4.51 19.28
C THR A 412 -5.45 -6.04 19.23
N VAL A 413 -4.46 -6.65 19.91
CA VAL A 413 -4.33 -8.11 20.02
C VAL A 413 -5.44 -8.78 20.84
N LEU A 414 -6.09 -8.04 21.74
CA LEU A 414 -7.15 -8.58 22.58
C LEU A 414 -8.55 -8.44 21.96
N VAL A 415 -8.71 -7.61 20.93
CA VAL A 415 -10.01 -7.37 20.28
C VAL A 415 -10.01 -8.05 18.91
N PRO A 416 -10.82 -9.11 18.71
CA PRO A 416 -10.85 -9.81 17.43
C PRO A 416 -11.40 -8.91 16.34
N VAL A 417 -10.76 -8.95 15.17
CA VAL A 417 -11.22 -8.23 13.97
C VAL A 417 -12.51 -8.87 13.46
N LYS A 418 -13.54 -8.06 13.25
CA LYS A 418 -14.75 -8.48 12.52
C LYS A 418 -14.54 -8.25 11.03
N TYR A 419 -14.81 -9.28 10.22
CA TYR A 419 -14.79 -9.12 8.77
C TYR A 419 -15.88 -8.11 8.36
N PRO A 420 -15.56 -7.13 7.49
CA PRO A 420 -16.49 -6.05 7.18
C PRO A 420 -17.69 -6.60 6.40
N PRO A 421 -18.88 -5.98 6.55
CA PRO A 421 -20.08 -6.42 5.86
C PRO A 421 -19.91 -6.37 4.33
N PRO A 422 -20.72 -7.13 3.57
CA PRO A 422 -20.75 -7.05 2.10
C PRO A 422 -20.86 -5.61 1.63
N GLN A 423 -20.09 -5.26 0.60
CA GLN A 423 -20.34 -4.03 -0.14
C GLN A 423 -21.65 -4.16 -0.92
N PRO A 424 -22.36 -3.05 -1.18
CA PRO A 424 -23.55 -3.08 -2.01
C PRO A 424 -23.21 -3.54 -3.44
N SER A 425 -24.09 -4.36 -4.05
CA SER A 425 -23.90 -4.89 -5.41
C SER A 425 -23.86 -3.81 -6.51
N GLY A 426 -24.30 -2.58 -6.20
CA GLY A 426 -24.30 -1.46 -7.15
C GLY A 426 -25.40 -1.54 -8.23
N ASP A 427 -26.35 -2.46 -8.05
CA ASP A 427 -27.46 -2.71 -8.98
C ASP A 427 -28.68 -1.79 -8.72
N GLU A 428 -28.67 -1.12 -7.58
CA GLU A 428 -29.64 -0.10 -7.20
C GLU A 428 -29.13 1.32 -7.54
N PRO A 429 -30.03 2.29 -7.75
CA PRO A 429 -29.65 3.68 -7.93
C PRO A 429 -28.91 4.22 -6.71
N PRO A 430 -27.77 4.93 -6.89
CA PRO A 430 -27.05 5.53 -5.78
C PRO A 430 -27.83 6.70 -5.17
N GLN A 431 -27.52 7.02 -3.92
CA GLN A 431 -28.04 8.22 -3.26
C GLN A 431 -27.05 9.37 -3.39
N ARG A 432 -27.55 10.61 -3.39
CA ARG A 432 -26.71 11.81 -3.39
C ARG A 432 -26.14 12.06 -2.00
N THR A 433 -24.90 11.66 -1.79
CA THR A 433 -24.09 11.86 -0.57
C THR A 433 -23.13 13.04 -0.75
N PRO A 434 -22.52 13.60 0.30
CA PRO A 434 -21.49 14.62 0.12
C PRO A 434 -20.27 14.11 -0.69
N THR A 435 -19.98 12.80 -0.66
CA THR A 435 -18.97 12.20 -1.57
C THR A 435 -19.38 12.26 -3.04
N SER A 436 -20.67 12.09 -3.36
CA SER A 436 -21.12 12.13 -4.75
C SER A 436 -21.02 13.54 -5.35
N VAL A 437 -21.04 14.60 -4.53
CA VAL A 437 -20.81 15.98 -4.97
C VAL A 437 -19.37 16.17 -5.45
N CYS A 438 -18.41 15.50 -4.80
CA CYS A 438 -17.02 15.53 -5.25
C CYS A 438 -16.79 14.76 -6.55
N ASP A 439 -17.52 13.66 -6.76
CA ASP A 439 -17.56 13.00 -8.07
C ASP A 439 -18.17 13.92 -9.16
N GLU A 440 -19.18 14.74 -8.83
CA GLU A 440 -19.70 15.76 -9.74
C GLU A 440 -18.64 16.79 -10.12
N ALA A 441 -17.83 17.26 -9.15
CA ALA A 441 -16.70 18.15 -9.42
C ALA A 441 -15.66 17.49 -10.35
N GLY A 442 -15.37 16.21 -10.14
CA GLY A 442 -14.52 15.43 -11.05
C GLY A 442 -15.06 15.38 -12.49
N LEU A 443 -16.37 15.09 -12.65
CA LEU A 443 -17.04 15.10 -13.96
C LEU A 443 -17.02 16.48 -14.62
N MET A 444 -17.27 17.54 -13.85
CA MET A 444 -17.20 18.92 -14.34
C MET A 444 -15.80 19.29 -14.81
N THR A 445 -14.77 18.78 -14.15
CA THR A 445 -13.37 18.96 -14.56
C THR A 445 -13.10 18.33 -15.93
N TYR A 446 -13.55 17.08 -16.16
CA TYR A 446 -13.43 16.42 -17.47
C TYR A 446 -14.22 17.16 -18.57
N ILE A 447 -15.44 17.60 -18.27
CA ILE A 447 -16.25 18.40 -19.20
C ILE A 447 -15.54 19.70 -19.55
N GLY A 448 -14.96 20.38 -18.55
CA GLY A 448 -14.17 21.59 -18.73
C GLY A 448 -12.94 21.39 -19.62
N GLU A 449 -12.18 20.31 -19.40
CA GLU A 449 -11.05 19.92 -20.27
C GLU A 449 -11.49 19.72 -21.71
N ILE A 450 -12.56 18.95 -21.94
CA ILE A 450 -13.04 18.63 -23.29
C ILE A 450 -13.50 19.90 -24.00
N ILE A 451 -14.33 20.73 -23.35
CA ILE A 451 -14.83 22.00 -23.92
C ILE A 451 -13.65 22.94 -24.23
N TYR A 452 -12.67 23.02 -23.33
CA TYR A 452 -11.46 23.82 -23.51
C TYR A 452 -10.67 23.34 -24.74
N ALA A 453 -10.54 22.02 -24.92
CA ALA A 453 -9.83 21.44 -26.04
C ALA A 453 -10.58 21.59 -27.37
N SER A 454 -11.90 21.43 -27.40
CA SER A 454 -12.68 21.30 -28.63
C SER A 454 -13.36 22.58 -29.12
N SER A 455 -14.01 23.35 -28.24
CA SER A 455 -15.00 24.36 -28.65
C SER A 455 -14.71 25.76 -28.14
N SER A 456 -14.52 25.95 -26.84
CA SER A 456 -14.33 27.27 -26.24
C SER A 456 -13.35 27.23 -25.07
N LYS A 457 -12.24 27.97 -25.22
CA LYS A 457 -11.22 28.11 -24.18
C LYS A 457 -11.77 28.76 -22.92
N GLU A 458 -12.51 29.85 -23.06
CA GLU A 458 -13.10 30.52 -21.90
C GLU A 458 -14.23 29.69 -21.26
N GLY A 459 -15.02 29.00 -22.08
CA GLY A 459 -16.09 28.13 -21.60
C GLY A 459 -15.57 26.95 -20.79
N GLY A 460 -14.57 26.22 -21.31
CA GLY A 460 -13.96 25.10 -20.60
C GLY A 460 -13.23 25.54 -19.32
N LEU A 461 -12.61 26.72 -19.33
CA LEU A 461 -12.02 27.31 -18.14
C LEU A 461 -13.10 27.63 -17.08
N ALA A 462 -14.25 28.19 -17.48
CA ALA A 462 -15.34 28.46 -16.54
C ALA A 462 -15.87 27.18 -15.87
N TRP A 463 -16.08 26.11 -16.63
CA TRP A 463 -16.45 24.80 -16.07
C TRP A 463 -15.42 24.27 -15.07
N THR A 464 -14.13 24.47 -15.34
CA THR A 464 -13.04 24.05 -14.44
C THR A 464 -13.02 24.88 -13.16
N ARG A 465 -13.31 26.18 -13.22
CA ARG A 465 -13.47 27.03 -12.02
C ARG A 465 -14.63 26.56 -11.16
N ASP A 466 -15.79 26.34 -11.78
CA ASP A 466 -16.99 25.87 -11.07
C ASP A 466 -16.75 24.50 -10.41
N ALA A 467 -15.97 23.63 -11.04
CA ALA A 467 -15.57 22.35 -10.47
C ALA A 467 -14.70 22.51 -9.21
N VAL A 468 -13.70 23.40 -9.27
CA VAL A 468 -12.83 23.73 -8.12
C VAL A 468 -13.61 24.37 -6.99
N ASP A 469 -14.52 25.30 -7.31
CA ASP A 469 -15.41 25.95 -6.35
C ASP A 469 -16.30 24.92 -5.63
N LEU A 470 -16.88 23.98 -6.38
CA LEU A 470 -17.70 22.91 -5.83
C LEU A 470 -16.92 21.97 -4.91
N ALA A 471 -15.71 21.56 -5.33
CA ALA A 471 -14.86 20.67 -4.53
C ALA A 471 -14.39 21.37 -3.24
N GLU A 472 -13.97 22.63 -3.33
CA GLU A 472 -13.55 23.42 -2.17
C GLU A 472 -14.68 23.63 -1.17
N ALA A 473 -15.88 24.03 -1.62
CA ALA A 473 -17.04 24.20 -0.75
C ALA A 473 -17.37 22.90 0.00
N THR A 474 -17.34 21.76 -0.71
CA THR A 474 -17.65 20.45 -0.12
C THR A 474 -16.61 20.04 0.93
N ILE A 475 -15.32 20.30 0.70
CA ILE A 475 -14.25 20.04 1.69
C ILE A 475 -14.50 20.82 2.98
N PHE A 476 -14.91 22.09 2.87
CA PHE A 476 -15.21 22.91 4.04
C PHE A 476 -16.49 22.46 4.76
N GLU A 477 -17.50 21.98 4.04
CA GLU A 477 -18.73 21.42 4.64
C GLU A 477 -18.47 20.12 5.41
N LEU A 478 -17.57 19.27 4.91
CA LEU A 478 -17.19 18.01 5.58
C LEU A 478 -16.39 18.21 6.88
N GLY A 479 -15.72 19.35 7.02
CA GLY A 479 -14.95 19.69 8.21
C GLY A 479 -13.77 18.74 8.52
N THR A 480 -13.38 18.68 9.80
CA THR A 480 -12.17 17.96 10.25
C THR A 480 -12.46 16.66 11.01
N SER A 481 -13.66 16.10 10.90
CA SER A 481 -14.01 14.84 11.58
C SER A 481 -13.28 13.63 10.96
N GLU A 482 -12.77 12.71 11.79
CA GLU A 482 -12.12 11.47 11.33
C GLU A 482 -13.07 10.52 10.61
N GLU A 483 -14.38 10.61 10.85
CA GLU A 483 -15.40 9.82 10.14
C GLU A 483 -15.60 10.31 8.69
N LEU A 484 -15.35 11.60 8.45
CA LEU A 484 -15.49 12.25 7.15
C LEU A 484 -14.15 12.39 6.41
N ARG A 485 -13.10 11.75 6.92
CA ARG A 485 -11.77 11.77 6.33
C ARG A 485 -11.74 11.19 4.92
N GLU A 486 -12.26 9.98 4.73
CA GLU A 486 -12.25 9.36 3.39
C GLU A 486 -13.06 10.18 2.37
N PRO A 487 -14.29 10.65 2.68
CA PRO A 487 -14.99 11.61 1.82
C PRO A 487 -14.15 12.83 1.46
N ARG A 488 -13.51 13.46 2.46
CA ARG A 488 -12.70 14.65 2.27
C ARG A 488 -11.47 14.37 1.42
N ASP A 489 -10.81 13.24 1.61
CA ASP A 489 -9.63 12.85 0.83
C ASP A 489 -10.01 12.66 -0.66
N ARG A 490 -11.18 12.09 -0.96
CA ARG A 490 -11.68 12.01 -2.35
C ARG A 490 -11.97 13.39 -2.95
N CYS A 491 -12.54 14.30 -2.17
CA CYS A 491 -12.77 15.68 -2.60
C CYS A 491 -11.46 16.41 -2.83
N ALA A 492 -10.45 16.20 -1.97
CA ALA A 492 -9.12 16.76 -2.11
C ALA A 492 -8.42 16.28 -3.40
N ASP A 493 -8.59 14.99 -3.75
CA ASP A 493 -8.10 14.46 -5.02
C ASP A 493 -8.73 15.18 -6.22
N CYS A 494 -10.06 15.37 -6.22
CA CYS A 494 -10.75 16.09 -7.29
C CYS A 494 -10.33 17.57 -7.36
N LEU A 495 -10.18 18.23 -6.20
CA LEU A 495 -9.70 19.60 -6.10
C LEU A 495 -8.29 19.74 -6.67
N ARG A 496 -7.39 18.82 -6.34
CA ARG A 496 -6.01 18.79 -6.84
C ARG A 496 -5.96 18.67 -8.35
N VAL A 497 -6.74 17.76 -8.93
CA VAL A 497 -6.84 17.61 -10.39
C VAL A 497 -7.43 18.88 -11.04
N GLY A 498 -8.49 19.45 -10.46
CA GLY A 498 -9.11 20.68 -10.94
C GLY A 498 -8.16 21.88 -10.94
N ILE A 499 -7.42 22.12 -9.85
CA ILE A 499 -6.41 23.18 -9.74
C ILE A 499 -5.27 22.95 -10.75
N GLY A 500 -4.79 21.71 -10.89
CA GLY A 500 -3.76 21.34 -11.87
C GLY A 500 -4.19 21.65 -13.31
N ASN A 501 -5.45 21.34 -13.65
CA ASN A 501 -6.03 21.67 -14.95
C ASN A 501 -6.16 23.16 -15.16
N TRP A 502 -6.74 23.87 -14.19
CA TRP A 502 -6.90 25.32 -14.26
C TRP A 502 -5.55 26.00 -14.50
N LYS A 503 -4.51 25.57 -13.78
CA LYS A 503 -3.14 26.07 -13.95
C LYS A 503 -2.61 25.84 -15.35
N THR A 504 -2.86 24.66 -15.92
CA THR A 504 -2.42 24.29 -17.26
C THR A 504 -3.14 25.13 -18.32
N MET A 505 -4.46 25.25 -18.23
CA MET A 505 -5.29 26.05 -19.14
C MET A 505 -4.91 27.55 -19.12
N VAL A 506 -4.73 28.14 -17.94
CA VAL A 506 -4.32 29.54 -17.81
C VAL A 506 -2.90 29.76 -18.33
N SER A 507 -1.98 28.82 -18.06
CA SER A 507 -0.62 28.90 -18.59
C SER A 507 -0.59 28.85 -20.12
N GLN A 508 -1.45 28.06 -20.75
CA GLN A 508 -1.61 28.04 -22.20
C GLN A 508 -2.20 29.35 -22.74
N LEU A 509 -3.22 29.90 -22.07
CA LEU A 509 -3.84 31.18 -22.45
C LEU A 509 -2.87 32.35 -22.34
N ILE A 510 -2.03 32.41 -21.31
CA ILE A 510 -0.97 33.42 -21.17
C ILE A 510 0.00 33.32 -22.34
N LYS A 511 0.51 32.12 -22.63
CA LYS A 511 1.43 31.89 -23.76
C LYS A 511 0.81 32.27 -25.11
N GLN A 512 -0.49 32.02 -25.28
CA GLN A 512 -1.21 32.41 -26.50
C GLN A 512 -1.38 33.92 -26.57
N ALA A 513 -1.77 34.58 -25.48
CA ALA A 513 -1.91 36.03 -25.42
C ALA A 513 -0.58 36.76 -25.64
N GLU A 514 0.54 36.24 -25.13
CA GLU A 514 1.89 36.75 -25.39
C GLU A 514 2.24 36.68 -26.88
N LYS A 515 1.95 35.56 -27.54
CA LYS A 515 2.18 35.41 -28.99
C LYS A 515 1.30 36.36 -29.80
N ASP A 516 0.02 36.45 -29.47
CA ASP A 516 -0.92 37.36 -30.13
C ASP A 516 -0.49 38.83 -29.98
N GLU A 517 -0.01 39.23 -28.80
CA GLU A 517 0.54 40.57 -28.54
C GLU A 517 1.78 40.83 -29.40
N GLN A 518 2.72 39.88 -29.46
CA GLN A 518 3.92 40.01 -30.29
C GLN A 518 3.59 40.11 -31.78
N GLU A 519 2.70 39.26 -32.28
CA GLU A 519 2.25 39.31 -33.67
C GLU A 519 1.53 40.62 -34.00
N THR A 520 0.71 41.13 -33.08
CA THR A 520 0.01 42.40 -33.29
C THR A 520 0.97 43.58 -33.25
N ILE A 521 1.99 43.56 -32.39
CA ILE A 521 3.08 44.55 -32.40
C ILE A 521 3.83 44.51 -33.74
N GLU A 522 4.16 43.32 -34.26
CA GLU A 522 4.83 43.18 -35.56
C GLU A 522 3.97 43.64 -36.74
N LYS A 523 2.68 43.30 -36.73
CA LYS A 523 1.70 43.76 -37.74
C LYS A 523 1.51 45.28 -37.67
N ALA A 524 1.44 45.85 -36.46
CA ALA A 524 1.31 47.28 -36.25
C ALA A 524 2.53 48.07 -36.71
N LYS A 525 3.76 47.53 -36.56
CA LYS A 525 4.98 48.13 -37.14
C LYS A 525 4.93 48.26 -38.66
N LYS A 526 4.14 47.41 -39.34
CA LYS A 526 3.95 47.41 -40.80
C LYS A 526 2.72 48.23 -41.25
N ALA A 527 1.87 48.69 -40.32
CA ALA A 527 0.63 49.40 -40.63
C ALA A 527 0.77 50.92 -40.43
N TRP A 528 0.34 51.71 -41.42
CA TRP A 528 0.50 53.17 -41.44
C TRP A 528 -0.41 53.92 -40.45
N TYR A 529 -1.55 53.36 -40.02
CA TYR A 529 -2.44 53.99 -39.03
C TYR A 529 -3.28 52.95 -38.27
N GLY A 530 -3.56 53.19 -36.98
CA GLY A 530 -4.58 52.46 -36.20
C GLY A 530 -4.13 51.25 -35.34
N GLY A 531 -2.84 50.87 -35.36
CA GLY A 531 -2.35 49.67 -34.64
C GLY A 531 -2.29 49.79 -33.11
N GLN A 532 -2.17 51.00 -32.55
CA GLN A 532 -1.98 51.23 -31.10
C GLN A 532 -3.13 50.65 -30.25
N LYS A 533 -4.39 50.88 -30.66
CA LYS A 533 -5.58 50.41 -29.93
C LYS A 533 -5.67 48.88 -29.90
N GLN A 534 -5.22 48.21 -30.96
CA GLN A 534 -5.21 46.74 -31.03
C GLN A 534 -4.14 46.13 -30.13
N ILE A 535 -2.95 46.76 -30.06
CA ILE A 535 -1.90 46.36 -29.12
C ILE A 535 -2.40 46.52 -27.69
N GLU A 536 -2.99 47.68 -27.34
CA GLU A 536 -3.54 47.93 -26.01
C GLU A 536 -4.58 46.87 -25.61
N ALA A 537 -5.51 46.52 -26.51
CA ALA A 537 -6.49 45.47 -26.27
C ALA A 537 -5.85 44.10 -25.98
N LYS A 538 -4.83 43.72 -26.76
CA LYS A 538 -4.11 42.44 -26.55
C LYS A 538 -3.26 42.44 -25.28
N THR A 539 -2.66 43.57 -24.92
CA THR A 539 -1.94 43.70 -23.65
C THR A 539 -2.89 43.58 -22.46
N LEU A 540 -4.12 44.11 -22.55
CA LEU A 540 -5.15 43.95 -21.52
C LEU A 540 -5.59 42.50 -21.39
N GLU A 541 -5.75 41.80 -22.52
CA GLU A 541 -6.08 40.38 -22.55
C GLU A 541 -4.99 39.54 -21.86
N ARG A 542 -3.71 39.79 -22.14
CA ARG A 542 -2.60 39.12 -21.42
C ARG A 542 -2.65 39.40 -19.92
N LYS A 543 -2.79 40.68 -19.54
CA LYS A 543 -2.87 41.08 -18.12
C LYS A 543 -4.04 40.43 -17.38
N ARG A 544 -5.17 40.20 -18.05
CA ARG A 544 -6.31 39.45 -17.49
C ARG A 544 -5.90 38.03 -17.12
N TRP A 545 -5.22 37.31 -18.01
CA TRP A 545 -4.78 35.95 -17.75
C TRP A 545 -3.64 35.87 -16.73
N GLU A 546 -2.77 36.87 -16.67
CA GLU A 546 -1.76 36.99 -15.61
C GLU A 546 -2.41 37.23 -14.24
N ALA A 547 -3.43 38.09 -14.16
CA ALA A 547 -4.20 38.30 -12.93
C ALA A 547 -4.90 37.01 -12.47
N GLU A 548 -5.46 36.25 -13.42
CA GLU A 548 -6.05 34.93 -13.16
C GLU A 548 -5.04 33.96 -12.55
N ARG A 549 -3.82 33.90 -13.10
CA ARG A 549 -2.75 33.07 -12.55
C ARG A 549 -2.38 33.46 -11.14
N LEU A 550 -2.33 34.76 -10.83
CA LEU A 550 -2.06 35.24 -9.47
C LEU A 550 -3.15 34.82 -8.48
N ILE A 551 -4.43 34.88 -8.88
CA ILE A 551 -5.55 34.40 -8.06
C ILE A 551 -5.40 32.90 -7.80
N LEU A 552 -5.06 32.12 -8.84
CA LEU A 552 -4.87 30.68 -8.71
C LEU A 552 -3.69 30.32 -7.81
N ASP A 553 -2.57 31.01 -7.92
CA ASP A 553 -1.38 30.79 -7.09
C ASP A 553 -1.66 31.12 -5.61
N ASP A 554 -2.42 32.17 -5.33
CA ASP A 554 -2.89 32.49 -3.98
C ASP A 554 -3.83 31.42 -3.42
N ARG A 555 -4.80 30.97 -4.22
CA ARG A 555 -5.76 29.93 -3.84
C ARG A 555 -5.08 28.59 -3.58
N THR A 556 -4.13 28.20 -4.43
CA THR A 556 -3.32 27.00 -4.25
C THR A 556 -2.52 27.06 -2.94
N ARG A 557 -1.98 28.23 -2.59
CA ARG A 557 -1.26 28.43 -1.32
C ARG A 557 -2.19 28.27 -0.11
N ARG A 558 -3.43 28.75 -0.19
CA ARG A 558 -4.43 28.61 0.88
C ARG A 558 -4.89 27.17 1.07
N LEU A 559 -5.00 26.42 -0.02
CA LEU A 559 -5.45 25.02 -0.03
C LEU A 559 -4.29 24.02 0.05
N ARG A 560 -3.09 24.49 0.38
CA ARG A 560 -1.87 23.69 0.48
C ARG A 560 -2.07 22.40 1.27
N ASP A 561 -2.73 22.46 2.41
CA ASP A 561 -2.91 21.29 3.29
C ASP A 561 -3.74 20.16 2.63
N PHE A 562 -4.52 20.47 1.59
CA PHE A 562 -5.29 19.50 0.80
C PHE A 562 -4.65 19.17 -0.55
N VAL A 563 -3.71 20.00 -1.03
CA VAL A 563 -3.13 19.91 -2.38
C VAL A 563 -1.69 19.36 -2.37
N ASP A 564 -0.91 19.66 -1.31
CA ASP A 564 0.53 19.34 -1.20
C ASP A 564 0.81 18.03 -0.43
N ASP A 565 -0.16 17.11 -0.31
CA ASP A 565 0.16 15.73 0.08
C ASP A 565 0.93 15.08 -1.07
N ASP A 566 2.25 15.20 -0.97
CA ASP A 566 3.34 14.87 -1.90
C ASP A 566 3.45 13.36 -2.16
N THR A 567 2.34 12.77 -2.61
CA THR A 567 2.29 11.45 -3.23
C THR A 567 2.34 11.64 -4.74
N ALA A 568 3.50 12.08 -5.23
CA ALA A 568 3.87 12.02 -6.65
C ALA A 568 3.74 10.60 -7.25
N LEU A 569 3.48 9.58 -6.43
CA LEU A 569 3.20 8.18 -6.78
C LEU A 569 1.71 7.81 -6.86
N LYS A 570 0.77 8.64 -6.40
CA LYS A 570 -0.69 8.43 -6.62
C LYS A 570 -1.15 8.89 -8.00
N GLY A 571 -0.26 9.47 -8.81
CA GLY A 571 -0.52 9.89 -10.20
C GLY A 571 -0.82 8.76 -11.20
N ILE A 572 -0.92 7.51 -10.73
CA ILE A 572 -1.37 6.33 -11.51
C ILE A 572 -2.73 5.83 -10.95
N ALA A 573 -3.52 6.71 -10.35
CA ALA A 573 -4.95 6.48 -10.10
C ALA A 573 -5.76 6.82 -11.36
N PRO A 574 -6.89 6.15 -11.64
CA PRO A 574 -7.66 6.27 -12.89
C PRO A 574 -8.25 7.67 -13.19
N ASN A 575 -8.02 8.65 -12.32
CA ASN A 575 -8.51 10.02 -12.44
C ASN A 575 -7.42 11.04 -12.84
N SER A 576 -6.30 10.58 -13.42
CA SER A 576 -5.32 11.48 -14.03
C SER A 576 -5.98 12.30 -15.14
N SER A 577 -5.66 13.60 -15.21
CA SER A 577 -6.03 14.49 -16.32
C SER A 577 -5.82 13.80 -17.66
N LEU A 578 -6.74 13.98 -18.61
CA LEU A 578 -6.63 13.37 -19.95
C LEU A 578 -5.43 13.89 -20.74
N PHE A 579 -4.77 14.96 -20.28
CA PHE A 579 -3.75 15.69 -21.01
C PHE A 579 -2.45 15.91 -20.22
N THR A 580 -2.03 14.96 -19.38
CA THR A 580 -0.63 14.89 -18.96
C THR A 580 0.26 14.21 -19.99
#